data_AF-A0A2K3LZ37-F1
#
_entry.id   AF-A0A2K3LZ37-F1
#
_cell.length_a   1.000
_cell.length_b   1.000
_cell.length_c   1.000
_cell.angle_alpha   90.00
_cell.angle_beta   90.00
_cell.angle_gamma   90.00
#
_symmetry.space_group_name_H-M   'P 1'
#
loop_
_entity.id
_entity.type
_entity.pdbx_description
1 polymer ?
#
loop_
_entity_poly.entity_id
_entity_poly.type
_entity_poly.pdbx_seq_one_letter_code
_entity_poly.pdbx_strand_id
1 'polypeptide(L)' 'MLNDMKGFSATPQSGLFINSCFAHCQSERQDTWFADDSPLLNNMPIAIAVGNWFFDRQVIKAIDCAYPCDNTCHNLVFK' A
#
# COMPACT_ATOMS: atom_id res chain seq x y z
N MET A 1 -2.37 -15.25 -2.20
CA MET A 1 -2.06 -13.83 -2.45
C MET A 1 -0.58 -13.53 -2.26
N LEU A 2 -0.01 -13.46 -1.04
CA LEU A 2 1.41 -13.10 -0.88
C LEU A 2 2.39 -14.07 -1.57
N ASN A 3 2.13 -15.38 -1.49
CA ASN A 3 2.97 -16.38 -2.17
C ASN A 3 2.98 -16.20 -3.69
N ASP A 4 1.88 -15.72 -4.28
CA ASP A 4 1.75 -15.49 -5.72
C ASP A 4 2.55 -14.27 -6.18
N MET A 5 2.87 -13.35 -5.25
CA MET A 5 3.67 -12.15 -5.51
C MET A 5 5.19 -12.38 -5.37
N LYS A 6 5.65 -13.57 -4.95
CA LYS A 6 7.09 -13.85 -4.75
C LYS A 6 7.93 -13.60 -6.00
N GLY A 7 7.43 -13.98 -7.17
CA GLY A 7 8.11 -13.75 -8.45
C GLY A 7 8.32 -12.26 -8.74
N PHE A 8 7.30 -11.44 -8.52
CA PHE A 8 7.39 -9.98 -8.66
C PHE A 8 8.30 -9.38 -7.60
N SER A 9 8.24 -9.86 -6.35
CA SER A 9 9.02 -9.33 -5.24
C SER A 9 10.54 -9.55 -5.39
N ALA A 10 10.97 -10.53 -6.20
CA ALA A 10 12.37 -10.91 -6.33
C ALA A 10 13.22 -9.84 -7.05
N THR A 11 12.60 -8.99 -7.88
CA THR A 11 13.31 -7.91 -8.58
C THR A 11 13.36 -6.62 -7.74
N PRO A 12 14.53 -5.98 -7.59
CA PRO A 12 14.66 -4.68 -6.93
C PRO A 12 13.87 -3.56 -7.61
N GLN A 13 13.66 -3.65 -8.93
CA GLN A 13 12.96 -2.64 -9.71
C GLN A 13 11.44 -2.65 -9.52
N SER A 14 10.85 -3.70 -8.95
CA SER A 14 9.41 -3.70 -8.66
C SER A 14 9.11 -3.04 -7.31
N GLY A 15 7.91 -2.50 -7.17
CA GLY A 15 7.38 -1.99 -5.90
C GLY A 15 6.25 -2.87 -5.39
N LEU A 16 6.17 -3.06 -4.08
CA LEU A 16 5.01 -3.67 -3.41
C LEU A 16 4.59 -2.79 -2.24
N PHE A 17 3.31 -2.40 -2.23
CA PHE A 17 2.63 -1.79 -1.10
C PHE A 17 1.36 -2.61 -0.86
N ILE A 18 1.37 -3.45 0.17
CA ILE A 18 0.27 -4.36 0.49
C ILE A 18 -0.09 -4.11 1.95
N ASN A 19 -1.17 -3.37 2.20
CA ASN A 19 -1.66 -3.11 3.54
C ASN A 19 -2.92 -3.90 3.88
N SER A 20 -3.21 -4.00 5.17
CA SER A 20 -4.32 -4.77 5.70
C SER A 20 -5.67 -4.02 5.59
N CYS A 21 -6.05 -3.55 4.40
CA CYS A 21 -7.33 -2.85 4.17
C CYS A 21 -8.34 -3.67 3.38
N PHE A 22 -9.61 -3.53 3.74
CA PHE A 22 -10.74 -3.92 2.90
C PHE A 22 -11.18 -2.72 2.04
N ALA A 23 -10.44 -2.47 0.95
CA ALA A 23 -10.70 -1.35 0.05
C ALA A 23 -10.43 -1.74 -1.42
N HIS A 24 -10.99 -0.98 -2.36
CA HIS A 24 -10.69 -1.06 -3.79
C HIS A 24 -10.37 0.34 -4.32
N CYS A 25 -9.69 0.42 -5.47
CA CYS A 25 -9.35 1.69 -6.13
C CYS A 25 -8.61 2.72 -5.24
N GLN A 26 -7.72 2.25 -4.35
CA GLN A 26 -7.01 3.12 -3.40
C GLN A 26 -6.13 4.19 -4.08
N SER A 27 -5.65 3.92 -5.31
CA SER A 27 -4.89 4.89 -6.10
C SER A 27 -5.76 5.96 -6.78
N GLU A 28 -7.05 5.72 -6.91
CA GLU A 28 -7.97 6.61 -7.64
C GLU A 28 -8.68 7.61 -6.72
N ARG A 29 -8.64 7.40 -5.40
CA ARG A 29 -9.30 8.25 -4.42
C ARG A 29 -8.30 9.00 -3.55
N GLN A 30 -8.44 10.32 -3.48
CA GLN A 30 -7.52 11.17 -2.72
C GLN A 30 -7.49 10.83 -1.22
N ASP A 31 -8.63 10.44 -0.65
CA ASP A 31 -8.79 10.05 0.75
C ASP A 31 -7.98 8.80 1.14
N THR A 32 -7.62 7.96 0.18
CA THR A 32 -6.78 6.77 0.40
C THR A 32 -5.40 6.89 -0.22
N TRP A 33 -5.24 7.76 -1.21
CA TRP A 33 -3.97 7.98 -1.90
C TRP A 33 -3.00 8.89 -1.12
N PHE A 34 -3.46 10.08 -0.71
CA PHE A 34 -2.59 11.12 -0.15
C PHE A 34 -3.33 12.22 0.65
N ALA A 35 -4.38 11.85 1.38
CA ALA A 35 -4.98 12.73 2.38
C ALA A 35 -4.23 12.67 3.72
N ASP A 36 -4.46 13.64 4.60
CA ASP A 36 -3.82 13.71 5.93
C ASP A 36 -4.08 12.48 6.80
N ASP A 37 -5.25 11.85 6.63
CA ASP A 37 -5.68 10.62 7.30
C ASP A 37 -5.68 9.38 6.38
N SER A 38 -5.00 9.46 5.22
CA SER A 38 -4.90 8.31 4.32
C SER A 38 -4.22 7.10 4.96
N PRO A 39 -4.51 5.87 4.51
CA PRO A 39 -3.90 4.66 5.04
C PRO A 39 -2.37 4.71 4.98
N LEU A 40 -1.75 4.25 6.06
CA LEU A 40 -0.31 4.27 6.27
C LEU A 40 0.22 2.86 6.49
N LEU A 41 1.33 2.55 5.82
CA LEU A 41 2.13 1.38 6.15
C LEU A 41 3.54 1.86 6.50
N ASN A 42 4.02 1.54 7.70
CA ASN A 42 5.28 2.07 8.26
C ASN A 42 5.36 3.61 8.21
N ASN A 43 4.26 4.28 8.62
CA ASN A 43 4.09 5.74 8.56
C ASN A 43 4.25 6.34 7.15
N MET A 44 4.04 5.54 6.10
CA MET A 44 4.15 5.98 4.70
C MET A 44 2.79 5.89 4.00
N PRO A 45 2.26 7.01 3.48
CA PRO A 45 1.10 7.01 2.57
C PRO A 45 1.42 6.34 1.24
N ILE A 46 0.39 5.84 0.55
CA ILE A 46 0.53 5.15 -0.75
C ILE A 46 1.26 6.04 -1.77
N ALA A 47 0.88 7.32 -1.89
CA ALA A 47 1.50 8.24 -2.85
C ALA A 47 3.00 8.45 -2.61
N ILE A 48 3.44 8.47 -1.35
CA ILE A 48 4.85 8.60 -0.99
C ILE A 48 5.60 7.30 -1.33
N ALA A 49 5.02 6.15 -1.02
CA ALA A 49 5.58 4.86 -1.37
C ALA A 49 5.78 4.73 -2.89
N VAL A 50 4.74 5.03 -3.68
CA VAL A 50 4.82 4.99 -5.13
C VAL A 50 5.82 6.02 -5.66
N GLY A 51 5.85 7.25 -5.13
CA GLY A 51 6.82 8.27 -5.54
C GLY A 51 8.26 7.85 -5.25
N ASN A 52 8.53 7.27 -4.08
CA ASN A 52 9.87 6.80 -3.74
C ASN A 52 10.33 5.65 -4.62
N TRP A 53 9.43 4.73 -4.98
CA TRP A 53 9.71 3.66 -5.92
C TRP A 53 9.94 4.21 -7.34
N PHE A 54 9.03 5.05 -7.85
CA PHE A 54 9.05 5.55 -9.23
C PHE A 54 10.28 6.41 -9.56
N PHE A 55 10.75 7.22 -8.59
CA PHE A 55 11.92 8.07 -8.75
C PHE A 55 13.23 7.43 -8.26
N ASP A 56 13.25 6.10 -8.05
CA ASP A 56 14.41 5.35 -7.58
C ASP A 56 15.03 5.88 -6.27
N ARG A 57 14.20 6.46 -5.39
CA ARG A 57 14.65 7.01 -4.09
C ARG A 57 14.77 5.92 -3.03
N GLN A 58 13.93 4.89 -3.12
CA GLN A 58 13.91 3.77 -2.17
C GLN A 58 13.30 2.53 -2.81
N VAL A 59 13.84 1.35 -2.48
CA VAL A 59 13.17 0.06 -2.79
C VAL A 59 11.97 -0.11 -1.85
N ILE A 60 10.78 -0.25 -2.42
CA ILE A 60 9.54 -0.38 -1.65
C ILE A 60 9.03 -1.82 -1.73
N LYS A 61 9.11 -2.54 -0.60
CA LYS A 61 8.52 -3.87 -0.38
C LYS A 61 7.73 -3.89 0.92
N ALA A 62 6.80 -2.95 1.05
CA ALA A 62 6.01 -2.78 2.25
C ALA A 62 4.84 -3.78 2.22
N ILE A 63 4.88 -4.75 3.12
CA ILE A 63 3.83 -5.75 3.31
C ILE A 63 3.44 -5.74 4.77
N ASP A 64 2.16 -5.60 5.01
CA ASP A 64 1.59 -5.49 6.34
C ASP A 64 1.23 -6.86 6.95
N CYS A 65 0.69 -6.85 8.17
CA CYS A 65 0.13 -8.03 8.80
C CYS A 65 -1.12 -8.58 8.11
N ALA A 66 -1.52 -9.78 8.51
CA ALA A 66 -2.74 -10.39 8.00
C ALA A 66 -3.98 -9.59 8.44
N TYR A 67 -4.91 -9.41 7.51
CA TYR A 67 -6.16 -8.70 7.78
C TYR A 67 -6.99 -9.32 8.91
N PRO A 68 -7.66 -8.51 9.76
CA PRO A 68 -7.67 -7.04 9.83
C PRO A 68 -6.77 -6.48 10.95
N CYS A 69 -5.67 -5.83 10.61
CA CYS A 69 -4.76 -5.21 11.60
C CYS A 69 -4.47 -3.72 11.37
N ASP A 70 -4.59 -3.22 10.15
CA ASP A 70 -4.32 -1.81 9.83
C ASP A 70 -5.50 -0.93 10.26
N ASN A 71 -5.24 -0.13 11.30
CA ASN A 71 -6.22 0.79 11.88
C ASN A 71 -6.29 2.14 11.17
N THR A 72 -5.47 2.36 10.13
CA THR A 72 -5.48 3.57 9.31
C THR A 72 -6.34 3.42 8.06
N CYS A 73 -6.91 2.23 7.83
CA CYS A 73 -7.70 1.93 6.66
C CYS A 73 -9.04 2.67 6.59
N HIS A 74 -9.31 3.27 5.43
CA HIS A 74 -10.66 3.64 5.02
C HIS A 74 -11.34 2.44 4.35
N ASN A 75 -11.92 1.54 5.16
CA ASN A 75 -12.58 0.33 4.66
C ASN A 75 -13.87 0.66 3.89
N LEU A 76 -14.00 0.17 2.65
CA LEU A 76 -15.14 0.44 1.77
C LEU A 76 -16.22 -0.64 1.93
N VAL A 77 -16.97 -0.57 3.03
CA VAL A 77 -18.12 -1.44 3.27
C VAL A 77 -19.40 -0.72 2.81
N PHE A 78 -19.87 -1.06 1.62
CA PHE A 78 -21.15 -0.57 1.09
C PHE A 78 -22.31 -1.34 1.74
N LYS A 79 -23.35 -0.63 2.19
CA LYS A 79 -24.60 -1.21 2.73
C LYS A 79 -25.66 -1.31 1.65
#